data_AF-A0A832LW63-F1
#
_entry.id   AF-A0A832LW63-F1
#
_cell.length_a   1.000
_cell.length_b   1.000
_cell.length_c   1.000
_cell.angle_alpha   90.00
_cell.angle_beta   90.00
_cell.angle_gamma   90.00
#
_symmetry.space_group_name_H-M   'P 1'
#
loop_
_entity.id
_entity.type
_entity.pdbx_description
1 polymer ?
#
loop_
_entity_poly.entity_id
_entity_poly.type
_entity_poly.pdbx_seq_one_letter_code
_entity_poly.pdbx_strand_id
1 'polypeptide(L)' 'MSKDEKAKINPDIPYGLLAFSPQFHRKDLPLLAKEKAYAALIAAKKDGLKRVSLGNEHLLK' A
#
# COMPACT_ATOMS: atom_id res chain seq x y z
N MET A 1 -3.26 -3.27 -16.16
CA MET A 1 -3.00 -1.93 -15.61
C MET A 1 -1.52 -1.84 -15.28
N SER A 2 -0.77 -1.06 -16.07
CA SER A 2 0.67 -0.88 -15.87
C SER A 2 0.92 -0.11 -14.57
N LYS A 3 1.99 -0.42 -13.85
CA LYS A 3 2.29 0.19 -12.53
C LYS A 3 2.46 1.72 -12.61
N ASP A 4 2.81 2.25 -13.79
CA ASP A 4 3.17 3.64 -14.02
C ASP A 4 2.02 4.64 -14.23
N GLU A 5 0.75 4.22 -14.23
CA GLU A 5 -0.36 5.13 -14.60
C GLU A 5 -0.77 6.09 -13.49
N LYS A 6 -0.60 5.72 -12.20
CA LYS A 6 -1.15 6.52 -11.08
C LYS A 6 -0.44 7.86 -10.91
N ALA A 7 0.89 7.88 -10.99
CA ALA A 7 1.68 9.11 -10.86
C ALA A 7 1.55 10.03 -12.08
N LYS A 8 1.11 9.51 -13.23
CA LYS A 8 0.90 10.31 -14.45
C LYS A 8 -0.31 11.23 -14.37
N ILE A 9 -1.29 10.91 -13.54
CA ILE A 9 -2.48 11.76 -13.36
C ILE A 9 -2.08 13.02 -12.58
N ASN A 10 -1.57 12.85 -11.35
CA ASN A 10 -0.98 13.91 -10.55
C ASN A 10 -0.24 13.30 -9.34
N PRO A 11 1.08 13.47 -9.23
CA PRO A 11 1.87 12.87 -8.14
C PRO A 11 1.61 13.50 -6.76
N ASP A 12 0.93 14.65 -6.72
CA ASP A 12 0.58 15.40 -5.52
C ASP A 12 -0.83 15.06 -4.99
N ILE A 13 -1.57 14.17 -5.66
CA ILE A 13 -2.80 13.60 -5.08
C ILE A 13 -2.40 12.73 -3.88
N PRO A 14 -3.04 12.90 -2.70
CA PRO A 14 -2.77 12.05 -1.55
C PRO A 14 -3.32 10.63 -1.78
N TYR A 15 -2.43 9.63 -1.70
CA TYR A 15 -2.77 8.21 -1.81
C TYR A 15 -2.57 7.48 -0.48
N GLY A 16 -3.58 6.74 -0.04
CA GLY A 16 -3.49 5.83 1.10
C GLY A 16 -3.33 4.38 0.64
N LEU A 17 -2.21 3.74 0.98
CA LEU A 17 -2.04 2.30 0.87
C LEU A 17 -2.65 1.66 2.12
N LEU A 18 -3.68 0.83 1.97
CA LEU A 18 -4.35 0.24 3.11
C LEU A 18 -3.73 -1.09 3.49
N ALA A 19 -3.20 -1.19 4.71
CA ALA A 19 -2.88 -2.48 5.30
C ALA A 19 -4.18 -3.27 5.56
N PHE A 20 -4.13 -4.56 5.27
CA PHE A 20 -5.25 -5.48 5.46
C PHE A 20 -4.80 -6.69 6.26
N SER A 21 -5.71 -7.20 7.08
CA SER A 21 -5.51 -8.41 7.88
C SER A 21 -6.60 -9.42 7.50
N PRO A 22 -6.27 -10.74 7.40
CA PRO A 22 -7.23 -11.81 7.11
C PRO A 22 -8.28 -11.92 8.21
N GLN A 23 -9.34 -11.11 8.09
CA GLN A 23 -10.52 -11.18 8.93
C GLN A 23 -11.67 -11.86 8.18
N PHE A 24 -12.61 -12.43 8.93
CA PHE A 24 -13.82 -13.08 8.42
C PHE A 24 -13.55 -14.29 7.50
N HIS A 25 -14.22 -14.40 6.34
CA HIS A 25 -14.11 -15.53 5.40
C HIS A 25 -12.74 -15.65 4.70
N ARG A 26 -11.78 -14.75 4.96
CA ARG A 26 -10.44 -14.74 4.34
C ARG A 26 -9.40 -15.38 5.25
N LYS A 27 -9.72 -16.51 5.90
CA LYS A 27 -8.84 -17.19 6.87
C LYS A 27 -7.61 -17.83 6.25
N ASP A 28 -7.65 -18.04 4.94
CA ASP A 28 -6.59 -18.61 4.11
C ASP A 28 -5.55 -17.57 3.68
N LEU A 29 -5.84 -16.26 3.81
CA LEU A 29 -4.83 -15.24 3.53
C LEU A 29 -3.79 -15.18 4.65
N PRO A 30 -2.50 -15.08 4.31
CA PRO A 30 -1.48 -14.78 5.31
C PRO A 30 -1.69 -13.36 5.86
N LEU A 31 -1.29 -13.16 7.11
CA LEU A 31 -1.14 -11.82 7.68
C LEU A 31 -0.17 -11.02 6.82
N LEU A 32 -0.53 -9.76 6.52
CA LEU A 32 0.36 -8.87 5.79
C LEU A 32 1.53 -8.50 6.72
N ALA A 33 2.72 -8.99 6.37
CA ALA A 33 3.94 -8.66 7.09
C ALA A 33 4.29 -7.18 6.94
N LYS A 34 4.77 -6.57 8.03
CA LYS A 34 5.16 -5.16 8.07
C LYS A 34 6.18 -4.80 6.98
N GLU A 35 7.13 -5.68 6.70
CA GLU A 35 8.15 -5.51 5.67
C GLU A 35 7.55 -5.40 4.27
N LYS A 36 6.52 -6.21 3.96
CA LYS A 36 5.83 -6.17 2.66
C LYS A 36 5.05 -4.87 2.49
N ALA A 37 4.41 -4.40 3.56
CA ALA A 37 3.67 -3.14 3.54
C ALA A 37 4.60 -1.93 3.30
N TYR A 38 5.74 -1.87 3.99
CA TYR A 38 6.74 -0.82 3.74
C TYR A 38 7.42 -0.95 2.38
N ALA A 39 7.68 -2.17 1.90
CA ALA A 39 8.23 -2.36 0.56
C ALA A 39 7.26 -1.82 -0.51
N ALA A 40 5.96 -2.02 -0.34
CA ALA A 40 4.94 -1.43 -1.23
C ALA A 40 4.93 0.10 -1.16
N LEU A 41 5.06 0.68 0.05
CA LEU A 41 5.18 2.13 0.22
C LEU A 41 6.42 2.70 -0.48
N ILE A 42 7.56 2.03 -0.35
CA ILE A 42 8.81 2.43 -1.03
C ILE A 42 8.64 2.33 -2.54
N ALA A 43 8.04 1.27 -3.06
CA ALA A 43 7.78 1.11 -4.48
C ALA A 43 6.86 2.23 -5.01
N ALA A 44 5.79 2.57 -4.27
CA ALA A 44 4.88 3.65 -4.64
C ALA A 44 5.60 5.02 -4.71
N LYS A 45 6.52 5.30 -3.78
CA LYS A 45 7.35 6.51 -3.82
C LYS A 45 8.31 6.50 -5.02
N LYS A 46 8.91 5.35 -5.34
CA LYS A 46 9.80 5.17 -6.50
C LYS A 46 9.07 5.37 -7.83
N ASP A 47 7.79 5.00 -7.90
CA ASP A 47 6.91 5.26 -9.06
C ASP A 47 6.48 6.74 -9.19
N GLY A 48 6.95 7.62 -8.31
CA GLY A 48 6.74 9.07 -8.43
C GLY A 48 5.57 9.62 -7.62
N LEU A 49 4.90 8.82 -6.78
CA LEU A 49 3.90 9.34 -5.84
C LEU A 49 4.59 10.09 -4.71
N LYS A 50 4.34 11.40 -4.59
CA LYS A 50 4.96 12.26 -3.57
C LYS A 50 4.21 12.18 -2.24
N ARG A 51 2.87 12.07 -2.30
CA ARG A 51 1.99 12.08 -1.13
C ARG A 51 1.35 10.71 -0.92
N VAL A 52 2.17 9.71 -0.60
CA VAL A 52 1.70 8.36 -0.29
C VAL A 52 1.99 7.99 1.16
N SER A 53 0.99 7.42 1.84
CA SER A 53 1.08 6.95 3.23
C SER A 53 0.51 5.54 3.37
N LEU A 54 0.86 4.88 4.47
CA LEU A 54 0.32 3.58 4.85
C LEU A 54 -0.81 3.82 5.87
N GLY A 55 -2.01 3.34 5.57
CA GLY A 55 -3.16 3.34 6.47
C GLY A 55 -3.31 1.99 7.17
N ASN A 56 -4.06 1.98 8.26
CA ASN A 56 -4.31 0.78 9.09
C ASN A 56 -3.03 0.08 9.56
N GLU A 57 -1.96 0.82 9.84
CA GLU A 57 -0.67 0.25 10.28
C GLU A 57 -0.79 -0.63 11.53
N HIS A 58 -1.80 -0.38 12.38
CA HIS A 58 -2.14 -1.21 13.55
C HIS A 58 -2.56 -2.65 13.21
N LEU A 59 -2.89 -2.95 11.94
CA LEU A 59 -3.20 -4.30 11.46
C LEU A 59 -1.96 -5.07 11.03
N LEU A 60 -0.81 -4.41 10.90
CA LEU A 60 0.47 -5.03 10.57
C LEU A 60 1.05 -5.63 11.84
N LYS A 61 1.50 -6.89 11.75
CA LYS A 61 2.26 -7.54 12.80
C LYS A 61 3.75 -7.47 12.50
#